data_AF-A0A1L7D158-F1
#
_entry.id   AF-A0A1L7D158-F1
#
_cell.length_a   1.000
_cell.length_b   1.000
_cell.length_c   1.000
_cell.angle_alpha   90.00
_cell.angle_beta   90.00
_cell.angle_gamma   90.00
#
_symmetry.space_group_name_H-M   'P 1'
#
loop_
_entity.id
_entity.type
_entity.pdbx_description
1 polymer ?
#
loop_
_entity_poly.entity_id
_entity_poly.type
_entity_poly.pdbx_seq_one_letter_code
_entity_poly.pdbx_strand_id
1 'polypeptide(L)' 'MGRLILILLVIAAVYLVWKAFGPASWKKPDALGEPPRQIKGPDDDEDFLWELEKKRFKERRRREQENHEE' A
#
# COMPACT_ATOMS: atom_id res chain seq x y z
N MET A 1 -33.61 -29.78 9.18
CA MET A 1 -32.16 -29.70 8.88
C MET A 1 -31.74 -28.36 8.27
N GLY A 2 -32.41 -27.83 7.24
CA GLY A 2 -32.03 -26.53 6.62
C GLY A 2 -32.16 -25.30 7.53
N ARG A 3 -33.11 -25.30 8.48
CA ARG A 3 -33.28 -24.21 9.46
C ARG A 3 -32.06 -24.01 10.38
N LEU A 4 -31.35 -25.07 10.71
CA LEU A 4 -30.12 -24.98 11.52
C LEU A 4 -29.01 -24.27 10.74
N ILE A 5 -28.87 -24.58 9.45
CA ILE A 5 -27.88 -23.94 8.56
C ILE A 5 -28.19 -22.44 8.44
N LEU A 6 -29.46 -22.07 8.28
CA LEU A 6 -29.87 -20.66 8.24
C LEU A 6 -29.53 -19.93 9.54
N ILE A 7 -29.81 -20.52 10.69
CA ILE A 7 -29.46 -19.94 12.00
C ILE A 7 -27.93 -19.75 12.12
N LEU A 8 -27.17 -20.76 11.69
CA LEU A 8 -25.70 -20.71 11.71
C LEU A 8 -25.17 -19.59 10.81
N LEU A 9 -25.72 -19.44 9.60
CA LEU A 9 -25.35 -18.37 8.68
C LEU A 9 -25.68 -16.98 9.22
N VAL A 10 -26.83 -16.81 9.88
CA VAL A 10 -27.22 -15.55 10.51
C VAL A 10 -26.25 -15.20 11.66
N ILE A 11 -25.89 -16.17 12.51
CA ILE A 11 -24.92 -15.96 13.58
C ILE A 11 -23.54 -15.59 12.99
N ALA A 12 -23.09 -16.29 11.94
CA ALA A 12 -21.83 -15.97 11.26
C ALA A 12 -21.85 -14.55 10.68
N ALA A 13 -22.94 -14.13 10.04
CA ALA A 13 -23.08 -12.79 9.48
C ALA A 13 -23.00 -11.71 10.57
N VAL A 14 -23.73 -11.88 11.68
CA VAL A 14 -23.67 -10.95 12.82
C VAL A 14 -22.26 -10.91 13.43
N TYR A 15 -21.61 -12.06 13.56
CA TYR A 15 -20.24 -12.16 14.06
C TYR A 15 -19.24 -11.43 13.16
N LEU A 16 -19.34 -11.56 11.83
CA LEU A 16 -18.46 -10.88 10.88
C LEU A 16 -18.67 -9.36 10.91
N VAL A 17 -19.93 -8.90 10.98
CA VAL A 17 -20.24 -7.47 11.14
C VAL A 17 -19.65 -6.94 12.46
N TRP A 18 -19.79 -7.68 13.56
CA TRP A 18 -19.18 -7.29 14.83
C TRP A 18 -17.65 -7.36 14.81
N LYS A 19 -17.05 -8.31 14.08
CA LYS A 19 -15.59 -8.41 13.95
C LYS A 19 -14.99 -7.30 13.09
N ALA A 20 -15.69 -6.88 12.03
CA ALA A 20 -15.26 -5.82 11.12
C ALA A 20 -15.52 -4.41 11.67
N PHE A 21 -16.67 -4.20 12.30
CA PHE A 21 -17.13 -2.89 12.76
C PHE A 21 -17.18 -2.74 14.29
N GLY A 22 -16.83 -3.79 15.04
CA GLY A 22 -16.79 -3.74 16.49
C GLY A 22 -15.65 -2.85 17.02
N PRO A 23 -15.66 -2.57 18.34
CA PRO A 23 -14.83 -1.55 18.98
C PRO A 23 -13.31 -1.77 18.86
N ALA A 24 -12.88 -2.92 18.34
CA ALA A 24 -11.49 -3.18 17.99
C ALA A 24 -11.01 -2.35 16.78
N SER A 25 -11.87 -2.00 15.81
CA SER A 25 -11.51 -1.12 14.68
C SER A 25 -11.51 0.36 15.05
N TRP A 26 -12.11 0.73 16.19
CA TRP A 26 -12.12 2.10 16.73
C TRP A 26 -10.90 2.42 17.58
N LYS A 27 -10.12 1.40 17.97
CA LYS A 27 -8.80 1.64 18.50
C LYS A 27 -7.95 2.15 17.35
N LYS A 28 -7.75 3.47 17.33
CA LYS A 28 -6.65 4.08 16.58
C LYS A 28 -5.41 3.21 16.77
N PRO A 29 -4.73 2.79 15.71
CA PRO A 29 -3.46 2.09 15.82
C PRO A 29 -2.37 3.08 16.29
N ASP A 30 -2.53 3.64 17.49
CA ASP A 30 -1.55 4.55 18.10
C ASP A 30 -0.75 3.87 19.23
N ALA A 31 -0.95 2.56 19.50
CA ALA A 31 -0.36 1.96 20.70
C ALA A 31 0.16 0.51 20.60
N LEU A 32 0.17 -0.13 19.42
CA LEU A 32 0.79 -1.46 19.26
C LEU A 32 1.40 -1.59 17.86
N GLY A 33 2.62 -1.07 17.69
CA GLY A 33 3.53 -1.55 16.65
C GLY A 33 3.60 -0.74 15.35
N GLU A 34 3.61 0.60 15.40
CA GLU A 34 4.43 1.30 14.42
C GLU A 34 5.88 0.93 14.82
N PRO A 35 6.66 0.17 14.01
CA PRO A 35 8.10 0.11 14.26
C PRO A 35 8.56 1.57 14.35
N PRO A 36 9.46 1.94 15.30
CA PRO A 36 9.93 3.31 15.41
C PRO A 36 10.28 3.74 14.00
N ARG A 37 9.60 4.76 13.46
CA ARG A 37 9.71 5.20 12.07
C ARG A 37 11.17 5.07 11.74
N GLN A 38 11.54 4.02 11.00
CA GLN A 38 12.92 3.82 10.65
C GLN A 38 13.17 5.05 9.83
N ILE A 39 13.94 5.99 10.40
CA ILE A 39 14.38 7.16 9.68
C ILE A 39 15.24 6.56 8.60
N LYS A 40 14.58 6.24 7.49
CA LYS A 40 15.14 5.61 6.32
C LYS A 40 16.15 6.64 5.86
N GLY A 41 17.42 6.31 6.04
CA GLY A 41 18.50 7.20 5.60
C GLY A 41 18.30 7.47 4.11
N PRO A 42 18.80 8.61 3.60
CA PRO A 42 18.60 9.07 2.22
C PRO A 42 19.13 8.13 1.10
N ASP A 43 19.52 6.90 1.44
CA ASP A 43 20.04 5.87 0.55
C ASP A 43 18.96 4.88 0.07
N ASP A 44 17.73 5.00 0.56
CA ASP A 44 16.75 3.92 0.50
C ASP A 44 15.35 4.47 0.09
N ASP A 45 15.32 5.65 -0.54
CA ASP A 45 14.15 6.21 -1.24
C ASP A 45 14.19 5.79 -2.73
N GLU A 46 13.44 4.74 -3.08
CA GLU A 46 13.36 4.18 -4.44
C GLU A 46 12.94 5.23 -5.50
N ASP A 47 12.20 6.25 -5.06
CA ASP A 47 11.76 7.36 -5.92
C ASP A 47 12.94 8.14 -6.53
N PHE A 48 14.05 8.29 -5.82
CA PHE A 48 15.21 9.05 -6.32
C PHE A 48 15.94 8.31 -7.44
N LEU A 49 16.15 6.99 -7.28
CA LEU A 49 16.78 6.16 -8.30
C LEU A 49 15.94 6.11 -9.57
N TRP A 50 14.62 6.06 -9.40
CA TRP A 50 13.65 6.12 -10.49
C TRP A 50 13.67 7.46 -11.25
N GLU A 51 13.74 8.58 -10.52
CA GLU A 51 13.86 9.90 -11.15
C GLU A 51 15.18 10.08 -11.90
N LEU A 52 16.29 9.58 -11.34
CA LEU A 52 17.60 9.65 -11.96
C LEU A 52 17.66 8.82 -13.26
N GLU A 53 17.09 7.61 -13.23
CA GLU A 53 17.00 6.75 -14.40
C GLU A 53 16.14 7.39 -15.51
N LYS A 54 14.97 7.94 -15.14
CA LYS A 54 14.11 8.69 -16.08
C LYS A 54 14.85 9.87 -16.72
N LYS A 55 15.62 10.64 -15.95
CA LYS A 55 16.40 11.78 -16.47
C LYS A 55 17.43 11.31 -17.49
N ARG A 56 18.18 10.23 -17.20
CA ARG A 56 19.17 9.68 -18.15
C ARG A 56 18.53 9.15 -19.44
N PHE A 57 17.37 8.52 -19.35
CA PHE A 57 16.67 8.05 -20.55
C PHE A 57 16.22 9.21 -21.45
N LYS A 58 15.66 10.27 -20.84
CA LYS A 58 15.22 11.48 -21.56
C LYS A 58 16.39 12.22 -22.22
N GLU A 59 17.53 12.28 -21.54
CA GLU A 59 18.74 12.89 -22.07
C GLU A 59 19.30 12.14 -23.29
N ARG A 60 19.36 10.79 -23.24
CA ARG A 60 19.77 9.99 -24.40
C ARG A 60 18.87 10.22 -25.62
N ARG A 61 17.56 10.22 -25.42
CA ARG A 61 16.58 10.45 -26.50
C ARG A 61 16.72 11.85 -27.12
N ARG A 62 17.01 12.86 -26.32
CA ARG A 62 17.24 14.22 -26.80
C ARG A 62 18.52 14.31 -27.62
N ARG A 63 19.62 13.71 -27.15
CA ARG A 63 20.88 13.65 -27.89
C ARG A 63 20.77 12.88 -29.20
N GLU A 64 19.99 11.80 -29.22
CA GLU A 64 19.68 11.06 -30.46
C GLU A 64 18.87 11.90 -31.45
N GLN A 65 17.92 12.73 -30.99
CA GLN A 65 17.16 13.64 -31.85
C GLN A 65 18.05 14.76 -32.40
N GLU A 66 18.86 15.38 -31.56
CA GLU A 66 19.81 16.43 -31.96
C GLU A 66 20.83 15.90 -32.99
N ASN A 67 21.34 14.67 -32.82
CA ASN A 67 22.22 14.02 -33.80
C ASN A 67 21.53 13.55 -35.08
N HIS A 68 20.19 13.48 -35.13
CA HIS A 68 19.44 13.10 -36.33
C HIS A 68 18.97 14.32 -37.13
N GLU A 69 18.99 15.51 -36.50
CA GLU A 69 18.63 16.79 -37.09
C GLU A 69 19.84 17.54 -37.68
N GLU A 70 21.08 17.15 -37.34
CA GLU A 70 22.33 17.52 -38.05
C GLU A 70 22.62 16.59 -39.24
#